data_AF-A0A843CT26-F1
#
_entry.id   AF-A0A843CT26-F1
#
_cell.length_a   1.000
_cell.length_b   1.000
_cell.length_c   1.000
_cell.angle_alpha   90.00
_cell.angle_beta   90.00
_cell.angle_gamma   90.00
#
_symmetry.space_group_name_H-M   'P 1'
#
loop_
_entity.id
_entity.type
_entity.pdbx_description
1 polymer ?
#
loop_
_entity_poly.entity_id
_entity_poly.type
_entity_poly.pdbx_seq_one_letter_code
_entity_poly.pdbx_strand_id
1 'polypeptide(L)'
;VEGEFTNPYAYAKARAAYEIAQAVAGVNVKGCFMTKGHENYTPIVASAHEMMRAAMVLCDEARELEKGCDGVIRKPHKADGVIVEKKQLISKPW
;
A
#
# COMPACT_ATOMS: atom_id res chain seq x y z
N VAL A 1 3.89 10.33 -0.43
CA VAL A 1 4.63 9.17 -0.97
C VAL A 1 5.94 9.57 -1.62
N GLU A 2 5.99 10.71 -2.34
CA GLU A 2 7.27 11.27 -2.79
C GLU A 2 8.21 11.48 -1.58
N GLY A 3 9.45 10.99 -1.69
CA GLY A 3 10.44 11.02 -0.60
C GLY A 3 10.35 9.91 0.45
N GLU A 4 9.36 9.02 0.40
CA GLU A 4 9.21 7.93 1.38
C GLU A 4 9.90 6.62 1.02
N PHE A 5 10.43 6.53 -0.21
CA PHE A 5 11.13 5.35 -0.73
C PHE A 5 12.52 5.75 -1.21
N THR A 6 13.51 4.94 -0.87
CA THR A 6 14.88 5.07 -1.37
C THR A 6 15.10 4.32 -2.67
N ASN A 7 14.36 3.23 -2.88
CA ASN A 7 14.39 2.42 -4.09
C ASN A 7 13.28 2.86 -5.06
N PRO A 8 13.60 3.23 -6.32
CA PRO A 8 12.60 3.69 -7.29
C PRO A 8 11.57 2.60 -7.65
N TYR A 9 11.94 1.31 -7.59
CA TYR A 9 11.01 0.22 -7.82
C TYR A 9 10.06 -0.01 -6.64
N ALA A 10 10.51 0.25 -5.41
CA ALA A 10 9.61 0.24 -4.25
C ALA A 10 8.55 1.34 -4.37
N TYR A 11 8.95 2.54 -4.78
CA TYR A 11 8.01 3.63 -5.09
C TYR A 11 7.00 3.24 -6.19
N ALA A 12 7.49 2.67 -7.30
CA ALA A 12 6.62 2.22 -8.39
C ALA A 12 5.59 1.17 -7.92
N LYS A 13 6.01 0.18 -7.12
CA LYS A 13 5.13 -0.83 -6.54
C LYS A 13 4.09 -0.22 -5.59
N ALA A 14 4.50 0.70 -4.72
CA ALA A 14 3.59 1.40 -3.82
C ALA A 14 2.56 2.25 -4.59
N ARG A 15 2.99 2.91 -5.68
CA ARG A 15 2.07 3.66 -6.56
C ARG A 15 1.08 2.73 -7.25
N ALA A 16 1.54 1.61 -7.79
CA ALA A 16 0.67 0.60 -8.40
C ALA A 16 -0.33 0.03 -7.39
N ALA A 17 0.10 -0.29 -6.17
CA ALA A 17 -0.78 -0.75 -5.10
C ALA A 17 -1.89 0.27 -4.79
N TYR A 18 -1.53 1.56 -4.70
CA TYR A 18 -2.51 2.64 -4.51
C TYR A 18 -3.53 2.71 -5.65
N GLU A 19 -3.09 2.67 -6.91
CA GLU A 19 -3.99 2.73 -8.06
C GLU A 19 -4.95 1.54 -8.10
N ILE A 20 -4.47 0.34 -7.81
CA ILE A 20 -5.33 -0.86 -7.70
C ILE A 20 -6.34 -0.67 -6.55
N ALA A 21 -5.89 -0.28 -5.36
CA ALA A 21 -6.75 -0.07 -4.20
C ALA A 21 -7.81 1.02 -4.45
N GLN A 22 -7.47 2.08 -5.18
CA GLN A 22 -8.41 3.12 -5.59
C GLN A 22 -9.46 2.56 -6.58
N ALA A 23 -9.04 1.75 -7.56
CA ALA A 23 -9.95 1.15 -8.54
C ALA A 23 -10.95 0.15 -7.94
N VAL A 24 -10.61 -0.52 -6.82
CA VAL A 24 -11.50 -1.44 -6.09
C VAL A 24 -12.84 -0.79 -5.75
N ALA A 25 -12.86 0.51 -5.39
CA ALA A 25 -14.09 1.21 -5.09
C ALA A 25 -15.07 1.22 -6.27
N GLY A 26 -14.58 1.43 -7.49
CA GLY A 26 -15.40 1.41 -8.71
C GLY A 26 -15.99 0.02 -9.00
N VAL A 27 -15.22 -1.04 -8.77
CA VAL A 27 -15.69 -2.44 -8.93
C VAL A 27 -16.78 -2.74 -7.90
N ASN A 28 -16.60 -2.31 -6.65
CA ASN A 28 -17.62 -2.46 -5.61
C ASN A 28 -18.88 -1.66 -5.91
N VAL A 29 -18.79 -0.43 -6.41
CA VAL A 29 -19.99 0.34 -6.82
C VAL A 29 -20.77 -0.41 -7.89
N LYS A 30 -20.07 -0.97 -8.89
CA LYS A 30 -20.69 -1.77 -9.95
C LYS A 30 -21.39 -3.02 -9.40
N GLY A 31 -20.72 -3.75 -8.50
CA GLY A 31 -21.27 -4.96 -7.88
C GLY A 31 -22.47 -4.66 -6.97
N CYS A 32 -22.31 -3.74 -6.02
CA CYS A 32 -23.30 -3.48 -4.97
C CYS A 32 -24.53 -2.71 -5.44
N PHE A 33 -24.39 -1.78 -6.39
CA PHE A 33 -25.46 -0.82 -6.69
C PHE A 33 -25.94 -0.84 -8.14
N MET A 34 -25.14 -1.36 -9.09
CA MET A 34 -25.49 -1.31 -10.51
C MET A 34 -25.90 -2.67 -11.09
N THR A 35 -25.42 -3.78 -10.52
CA THR A 35 -25.63 -5.13 -11.06
C THR A 35 -26.74 -5.85 -10.31
N LYS A 36 -27.72 -6.40 -11.05
CA LYS A 36 -28.83 -7.18 -10.47
C LYS A 36 -28.58 -8.68 -10.63
N GLY A 37 -29.18 -9.46 -9.72
CA GLY A 37 -29.05 -10.93 -9.67
C GLY A 37 -27.79 -11.35 -8.93
N HIS A 38 -27.94 -12.17 -7.89
CA HIS A 38 -26.85 -12.51 -6.98
C HIS A 38 -25.72 -13.29 -7.66
N GLU A 39 -26.04 -14.12 -8.64
CA GLU A 39 -25.06 -14.85 -9.43
C GLU A 39 -24.15 -13.92 -10.25
N ASN A 40 -24.64 -12.72 -10.60
CA ASN A 40 -23.90 -11.73 -11.38
C ASN A 40 -23.05 -10.82 -10.49
N TYR A 41 -23.59 -10.29 -9.39
CA TYR A 41 -22.84 -9.34 -8.56
C TYR A 41 -21.84 -10.02 -7.62
N THR A 42 -22.08 -11.28 -7.22
CA THR A 42 -21.21 -11.96 -6.24
C THR A 42 -19.78 -12.14 -6.77
N PRO A 43 -19.55 -12.59 -8.01
CA PRO A 43 -18.20 -12.64 -8.58
C PRO A 43 -17.55 -11.26 -8.72
N ILE A 44 -18.34 -10.22 -9.00
CA ILE A 44 -17.83 -8.83 -9.12
C ILE A 44 -17.27 -8.35 -7.78
N VAL A 45 -18.05 -8.43 -6.70
CA VAL A 45 -17.57 -8.01 -5.37
C VAL A 45 -16.41 -8.89 -4.89
N ALA A 46 -16.45 -10.20 -5.16
CA ALA A 46 -15.33 -11.09 -4.84
C ALA A 46 -14.03 -10.70 -5.58
N SER A 47 -14.13 -10.38 -6.88
CA SER A 47 -12.97 -9.91 -7.66
C SER A 47 -12.38 -8.60 -7.11
N ALA A 48 -13.22 -7.73 -6.55
CA ALA A 48 -12.76 -6.49 -5.91
C ALA A 48 -11.88 -6.80 -4.67
N HIS A 49 -12.22 -7.85 -3.91
CA HIS A 49 -11.38 -8.32 -2.80
C HIS A 49 -10.06 -8.93 -3.28
N GLU A 50 -10.06 -9.69 -4.38
CA GLU A 50 -8.81 -10.22 -4.96
C GLU A 50 -7.90 -9.11 -5.51
N MET A 51 -8.47 -8.05 -6.08
CA MET A 51 -7.70 -6.84 -6.44
C MET A 51 -7.05 -6.20 -5.22
N MET A 52 -7.80 -6.05 -4.11
CA MET A 52 -7.24 -5.50 -2.87
C MET A 52 -6.14 -6.41 -2.29
N ARG A 53 -6.28 -7.73 -2.40
CA ARG A 53 -5.24 -8.68 -2.02
C ARG A 53 -3.97 -8.47 -2.85
N ALA A 54 -4.09 -8.31 -4.16
CA ALA A 54 -2.94 -8.03 -5.04
C ALA A 54 -2.27 -6.69 -4.71
N ALA A 55 -3.04 -5.65 -4.39
CA ALA A 55 -2.52 -4.37 -3.92
C ALA A 55 -1.70 -4.53 -2.62
N MET A 56 -2.20 -5.32 -1.66
CA MET A 56 -1.48 -5.61 -0.41
C MET A 56 -0.14 -6.30 -0.67
N VAL A 57 -0.09 -7.28 -1.59
CA VAL A 57 1.17 -7.95 -1.96
C VAL A 57 2.18 -6.96 -2.55
N LEU A 58 1.75 -6.05 -3.42
CA LEU A 58 2.63 -5.00 -3.96
C LEU A 58 3.17 -4.05 -2.87
N CYS A 59 2.35 -3.71 -1.86
CA CYS A 59 2.80 -2.92 -0.71
C CYS A 59 3.87 -3.67 0.11
N ASP A 60 3.67 -4.98 0.32
CA ASP A 60 4.64 -5.82 1.04
C ASP A 60 5.96 -5.92 0.26
N GLU A 61 5.89 -6.21 -1.04
CA GLU A 61 7.07 -6.24 -1.92
C GLU A 61 7.82 -4.91 -1.93
N ALA A 62 7.12 -3.77 -1.96
CA ALA A 62 7.74 -2.46 -1.85
C ALA A 62 8.50 -2.29 -0.52
N ARG A 63 7.92 -2.77 0.58
CA ARG A 63 8.56 -2.72 1.90
C ARG A 63 9.76 -3.66 2.00
N GLU A 64 9.69 -4.85 1.43
CA GLU A 64 10.82 -5.78 1.38
C GLU A 64 11.97 -5.23 0.52
N LEU A 65 11.68 -4.52 -0.56
CA LEU A 65 12.72 -3.82 -1.34
C LEU A 65 13.45 -2.76 -0.51
N GLU A 66 12.74 -1.98 0.31
CA GLU A 66 13.37 -1.01 1.21
C GLU A 66 14.19 -1.69 2.32
N LYS A 67 13.77 -2.87 2.80
CA LYS A 67 14.58 -3.67 3.73
C LYS A 67 15.86 -4.16 3.05
N GLY A 68 15.77 -4.59 1.79
CA GLY A 68 16.89 -5.10 1.01
C GLY A 68 18.02 -4.08 0.79
N CYS A 69 17.74 -2.78 0.90
CA CYS A 69 18.72 -1.71 0.82
C CYS A 69 18.99 -0.97 2.14
N ASP A 70 18.51 -1.49 3.28
CA ASP A 70 18.56 -0.80 4.59
C ASP A 70 18.00 0.65 4.55
N GLY A 71 16.98 0.86 3.71
CA GLY A 71 16.42 2.16 3.36
C GLY A 71 15.09 2.51 4.04
N VAL A 72 14.54 1.59 4.86
CA VAL A 72 13.19 1.72 5.44
C VAL A 72 13.05 2.99 6.27
N ILE A 73 12.27 3.95 5.77
CA ILE A 73 11.94 5.17 6.50
C ILE A 73 11.12 4.87 7.77
N ARG A 74 11.53 5.45 8.90
CA ARG A 74 10.85 5.35 10.20
C ARG A 74 10.81 6.73 10.83
N LYS A 75 9.60 7.16 11.22
CA LYS A 75 9.36 8.49 11.80
C LYS A 75 8.77 8.42 13.22
N PRO A 76 9.55 7.99 14.24
CA PRO A 76 9.03 7.92 15.61
C PRO A 76 8.90 9.31 16.24
N HIS A 77 8.07 9.40 17.28
CA HIS A 77 7.93 10.61 18.10
C HIS A 77 8.91 10.55 19.29
N LYS A 78 9.54 11.68 19.60
CA LYS A 78 10.23 11.92 20.87
C LYS A 78 9.22 12.14 22.02
N ALA A 79 9.71 12.15 23.25
CA ALA A 79 8.89 12.38 24.45
C ALA A 79 8.23 13.78 24.48
N ASP A 80 8.84 14.76 23.82
CA ASP A 80 8.33 16.13 23.64
C ASP A 80 7.38 16.26 22.42
N GLY A 81 7.10 15.17 21.71
CA GLY A 81 6.25 15.14 20.52
C GLY A 81 6.97 15.47 19.21
N VAL A 82 8.27 15.81 19.23
CA VAL A 82 9.02 16.08 18.01
C VAL A 82 9.15 14.80 17.18
N ILE A 83 8.80 14.89 15.89
CA ILE A 83 9.00 13.80 14.93
C ILE A 83 10.46 13.80 14.47
N VAL A 84 11.12 12.66 14.64
CA VAL A 84 12.47 12.39 14.12
C VAL A 84 12.39 11.38 12.99
N GLU A 85 13.46 11.25 12.20
CA GLU A 85 13.53 10.32 11.07
C GLU A 85 14.78 9.45 11.16
N LYS A 86 14.65 8.18 10.76
CA LYS A 86 15.79 7.29 10.47
C LYS A 86 15.48 6.36 9.29
N LYS A 87 16.53 5.88 8.62
CA LYS A 87 16.43 4.89 7.52
C LYS A 87 17.13 3.57 7.87
N GLN A 88 18.42 3.61 8.22
CA GLN A 88 19.16 2.39 8.58
C GLN A 88 18.54 1.68 9.78
N LEU A 89 18.58 0.36 9.77
CA LEU A 89 18.04 -0.48 10.84
C LEU A 89 18.76 -0.20 12.16
N ILE A 90 20.10 -0.21 12.14
CA ILE A 90 20.96 0.03 13.30
C ILE A 90 21.48 1.47 13.28
N SER A 91 20.60 2.40 13.59
CA SER A 91 20.90 3.83 13.83
C SER A 91 19.97 4.39 14.90
N LYS A 92 20.35 5.47 15.60
CA LYS A 92 19.38 6.16 16.46
C LYS A 92 18.67 7.25 15.65
N PRO A 93 17.38 7.48 15.91
CA PRO A 93 16.63 8.61 15.34
C PRO A 93 16.82 9.85 16.23
N TRP A 94 18.05 10.37 16.35
CA TRP A 94 18.32 11.58 17.14
C TRP A 94 17.82 12.84 16.43
#